data_AF-A0A6V7UQX9-F1
#
_entry.id   AF-A0A6V7UQX9-F1
#
_cell.length_a   1.000
_cell.length_b   1.000
_cell.length_c   1.000
_cell.angle_alpha   90.00
_cell.angle_beta   90.00
_cell.angle_gamma   90.00
#
_symmetry.space_group_name_H-M   'P 1'
#
loop_
_entity.id
_entity.type
_entity.pdbx_description
1 polymer ?
#
loop_
_entity_poly.entity_id
_entity_poly.type
_entity_poly.pdbx_seq_one_letter_code
_entity_poly.pdbx_strand_id
1 'polypeptide(L)'
;MSFRYLDGGNDNLFFYWFVESQGNPKIDPLVLWLNGGPGCSSLGGLFNELGPYLINKDGKTLRQNPYSWNKYASIIFLESPAWVGFSYKNIPKNVTTGDDEVVLANYAALKDFLKKYPSFKANPLFLTGESYASTYLSMLASKIVDNMKETLLNLKGVAIGNGVMSYIILQNTLLDYNYGHGLIDEQLWNKFKVNCCKCVGNYFNLVI
;
A
#
# COMPACT_ATOMS: atom_id res chain seq x y z
N MET A 1 -13.90 -5.94 15.06
CA MET A 1 -13.55 -4.91 14.05
C MET A 1 -13.75 -3.54 14.68
N SER A 2 -12.87 -2.60 14.40
CA SER A 2 -12.99 -1.22 14.88
C SER A 2 -12.48 -0.26 13.82
N PHE A 3 -13.14 0.88 13.66
CA PHE A 3 -12.69 1.95 12.78
C PHE A 3 -12.72 3.28 13.53
N ARG A 4 -11.65 4.07 13.38
CA ARG A 4 -11.48 5.41 13.98
C ARG A 4 -10.43 6.16 13.15
N TYR A 5 -9.88 7.22 13.72
CA TYR A 5 -8.75 7.97 13.17
C TYR A 5 -7.45 7.67 13.92
N LEU A 6 -6.34 7.68 13.19
CA LEU A 6 -4.97 7.72 13.70
C LEU A 6 -4.38 9.11 13.46
N ASP A 7 -3.59 9.59 14.42
CA ASP A 7 -2.85 10.84 14.29
C ASP A 7 -1.59 10.61 13.45
N GLY A 8 -1.59 11.19 12.24
CA GLY A 8 -0.44 11.18 11.32
C GLY A 8 0.53 12.33 11.56
N GLY A 9 0.32 13.17 12.58
CA GLY A 9 1.08 14.40 12.80
C GLY A 9 0.80 15.47 11.75
N ASN A 10 1.24 16.70 11.99
CA ASN A 10 1.00 17.85 11.11
C ASN A 10 -0.48 17.97 10.67
N ASP A 11 -1.41 17.82 11.62
CA ASP A 11 -2.86 17.86 11.42
C ASP A 11 -3.48 16.76 10.55
N ASN A 12 -2.72 15.72 10.19
CA ASN A 12 -3.23 14.56 9.46
C ASN A 12 -4.07 13.65 10.37
N LEU A 13 -5.29 13.34 9.97
CA LEU A 13 -6.18 12.39 10.63
C LEU A 13 -6.52 11.27 9.64
N PHE A 14 -5.88 10.12 9.81
CA PHE A 14 -6.04 8.98 8.91
C PHE A 14 -7.11 8.03 9.41
N PHE A 15 -8.16 7.85 8.62
CA PHE A 15 -9.15 6.82 8.86
C PHE A 15 -8.51 5.45 8.67
N TYR A 16 -8.80 4.55 9.61
CA TYR A 16 -8.40 3.15 9.49
C TYR A 16 -9.57 2.24 9.82
N TRP A 17 -9.56 1.07 9.20
CA TRP A 17 -10.40 -0.06 9.58
C TRP A 17 -9.51 -1.21 10.04
N PHE A 18 -9.66 -1.59 11.30
CA PHE A 18 -8.89 -2.68 11.92
C PHE A 18 -9.73 -3.93 12.07
N VAL A 19 -9.21 -5.05 11.56
CA VAL A 19 -9.79 -6.38 11.71
C VAL A 19 -8.78 -7.28 12.41
N GLU A 20 -9.18 -7.86 13.54
CA GLU A 20 -8.31 -8.79 14.26
C GLU A 20 -8.23 -10.14 13.56
N SER A 21 -7.14 -10.87 13.83
CA SER A 21 -6.99 -12.26 13.42
C SER A 21 -8.15 -13.12 13.94
N GLN A 22 -8.68 -14.00 13.09
CA GLN A 22 -9.62 -15.04 13.47
C GLN A 22 -8.93 -16.21 14.20
N GLY A 23 -7.59 -16.26 14.16
CA GLY A 23 -6.77 -17.19 14.93
C GLY A 23 -6.53 -16.68 16.35
N ASN A 24 -5.28 -16.35 16.67
CA ASN A 24 -4.90 -15.80 17.97
C ASN A 24 -4.30 -14.39 17.81
N PRO A 25 -5.11 -13.31 17.90
CA PRO A 25 -4.62 -11.94 17.68
C PRO A 25 -3.54 -11.49 18.67
N LYS A 26 -3.31 -12.21 19.79
CA LYS A 26 -2.22 -11.90 20.73
C LYS A 26 -0.83 -12.28 20.23
N ILE A 27 -0.73 -13.22 19.28
CA ILE A 27 0.55 -13.72 18.77
C ILE A 27 0.64 -13.65 17.24
N ASP A 28 -0.50 -13.68 16.56
CA ASP A 28 -0.57 -13.60 15.11
C ASP A 28 -0.04 -12.24 14.63
N PRO A 29 0.57 -12.16 13.43
CA PRO A 29 1.16 -10.93 12.92
C PRO A 29 0.18 -9.75 12.86
N LEU A 30 0.72 -8.55 13.08
CA LEU A 30 0.08 -7.30 12.72
C LEU A 30 0.49 -6.94 11.29
N VAL A 31 -0.49 -6.67 10.43
CA VAL A 31 -0.27 -6.34 9.02
C VAL A 31 -0.83 -4.95 8.74
N LEU A 32 0.00 -4.06 8.21
CA LEU A 32 -0.50 -2.84 7.56
C LEU A 32 -0.81 -3.15 6.11
N TRP A 33 -1.99 -2.76 5.63
CA TRP A 33 -2.36 -2.80 4.22
C TRP A 33 -2.56 -1.38 3.67
N LEU A 34 -1.88 -1.09 2.55
CA LEU A 34 -2.04 0.14 1.77
C LEU A 34 -2.37 -0.17 0.30
N ASN A 35 -3.49 0.33 -0.21
CA ASN A 35 -3.69 0.45 -1.65
C ASN A 35 -2.86 1.63 -2.22
N GLY A 36 -2.56 1.60 -3.52
CA GLY A 36 -1.72 2.59 -4.19
C GLY A 36 -2.48 3.80 -4.75
N GLY A 37 -2.39 3.99 -6.08
CA GLY A 37 -3.00 5.12 -6.80
C GLY A 37 -1.93 5.97 -7.49
N PRO A 38 -1.30 6.97 -6.83
CA PRO A 38 -1.55 7.54 -5.49
C PRO A 38 -3.00 7.95 -5.21
N GLY A 39 -3.42 7.89 -3.94
CA GLY A 39 -4.70 8.45 -3.49
C GLY A 39 -5.90 7.50 -3.53
N CYS A 40 -5.68 6.20 -3.76
CA CYS A 40 -6.74 5.20 -3.68
C CYS A 40 -6.97 4.76 -2.22
N SER A 41 -8.23 4.50 -1.87
CA SER A 41 -8.60 4.05 -0.54
C SER A 41 -8.18 2.60 -0.28
N SER A 42 -7.60 2.36 0.90
CA SER A 42 -7.30 1.00 1.38
C SER A 42 -8.54 0.18 1.75
N LEU A 43 -9.73 0.80 1.79
CA LEU A 43 -10.99 0.07 1.91
C LEU A 43 -11.34 -0.67 0.61
N GLY A 44 -10.71 -0.34 -0.52
CA GLY A 44 -10.69 -1.18 -1.71
C GLY A 44 -10.20 -2.60 -1.38
N GLY A 45 -9.02 -2.68 -0.75
CA GLY A 45 -8.46 -3.94 -0.26
C GLY A 45 -9.35 -4.67 0.75
N LEU A 46 -9.97 -3.91 1.66
CA LEU A 46 -10.88 -4.49 2.66
C LEU A 46 -12.11 -5.13 2.00
N PHE A 47 -12.78 -4.43 1.09
CA PHE A 47 -14.10 -4.82 0.62
C PHE A 47 -14.13 -5.53 -0.73
N ASN A 48 -13.03 -5.55 -1.47
CA ASN A 48 -12.97 -6.16 -2.79
C ASN A 48 -11.83 -7.17 -2.97
N GLU A 49 -10.87 -7.24 -2.04
CA GLU A 49 -9.68 -8.08 -2.20
C GLU A 49 -9.55 -9.09 -1.05
N LEU A 50 -8.94 -8.67 0.07
CA LEU A 50 -8.41 -9.58 1.10
C LEU A 50 -9.10 -9.48 2.46
N GLY A 51 -10.03 -8.53 2.62
CA GLY A 51 -10.77 -8.40 3.87
C GLY A 51 -11.76 -9.54 4.14
N PRO A 52 -12.28 -9.62 5.37
CA PRO A 52 -13.14 -10.71 5.85
C PRO A 52 -14.48 -10.80 5.13
N TYR A 53 -14.94 -9.68 4.57
CA TYR A 53 -16.21 -9.56 3.88
C TYR A 53 -16.04 -8.77 2.58
N LEU A 54 -16.65 -9.27 1.51
CA LEU A 54 -16.63 -8.63 0.20
C LEU A 54 -18.00 -8.03 -0.13
N ILE A 55 -18.02 -6.88 -0.80
CA ILE A 55 -19.25 -6.23 -1.27
C ILE A 55 -19.88 -7.06 -2.40
N ASN A 56 -21.17 -7.37 -2.28
CA ASN A 56 -21.93 -8.04 -3.33
C ASN A 56 -22.30 -7.08 -4.47
N LYS A 57 -22.70 -7.64 -5.61
CA LYS A 57 -23.07 -6.86 -6.81
C LYS A 57 -24.21 -5.85 -6.57
N ASP A 58 -25.02 -6.06 -5.54
CA ASP A 58 -26.11 -5.15 -5.16
C ASP A 58 -25.62 -3.85 -4.49
N GLY A 59 -24.34 -3.77 -4.12
CA GLY A 59 -23.75 -2.64 -3.39
C GLY A 59 -24.31 -2.43 -1.98
N LYS A 60 -25.07 -3.39 -1.45
CA LYS A 60 -25.83 -3.27 -0.19
C LYS A 60 -25.53 -4.38 0.80
N THR A 61 -25.21 -5.57 0.32
CA THR A 61 -24.94 -6.73 1.16
C THR A 61 -23.47 -7.16 1.09
N LEU A 62 -23.04 -7.86 2.14
CA LEU A 62 -21.70 -8.40 2.25
C LEU A 62 -21.77 -9.94 2.19
N ARG A 63 -20.75 -10.56 1.58
CA ARG A 63 -20.51 -12.01 1.69
C ARG A 63 -19.19 -12.27 2.39
N GLN A 64 -19.10 -13.38 3.11
CA GLN A 64 -17.85 -13.79 3.74
C GLN A 64 -16.79 -14.10 2.67
N ASN A 65 -15.55 -13.68 2.92
CA ASN A 65 -14.39 -14.05 2.12
C ASN A 65 -13.73 -15.31 2.71
N PRO A 66 -13.85 -16.49 2.07
CA PRO A 66 -13.21 -17.70 2.57
C PRO A 66 -11.67 -17.65 2.45
N TYR A 67 -11.10 -16.66 1.74
CA TYR A 67 -9.67 -16.47 1.57
C TYR A 67 -9.16 -15.20 2.24
N SER A 68 -9.91 -14.65 3.20
CA SER A 68 -9.47 -13.44 3.89
C SER A 68 -8.14 -13.65 4.60
N TRP A 69 -7.26 -12.66 4.46
CA TRP A 69 -5.98 -12.65 5.15
C TRP A 69 -6.15 -12.58 6.67
N ASN A 70 -7.27 -12.05 7.18
CA ASN A 70 -7.48 -11.96 8.61
C ASN A 70 -7.74 -13.33 9.26
N LYS A 71 -7.71 -14.43 8.52
CA LYS A 71 -7.64 -15.78 9.08
C LYS A 71 -6.33 -16.03 9.86
N TYR A 72 -5.26 -15.31 9.52
CA TYR A 72 -3.92 -15.55 10.07
C TYR A 72 -3.20 -14.29 10.56
N ALA A 73 -3.84 -13.12 10.49
CA ALA A 73 -3.23 -11.85 10.86
C ALA A 73 -4.29 -10.82 11.31
N SER A 74 -3.87 -9.91 12.17
CA SER A 74 -4.64 -8.70 12.46
C SER A 74 -4.24 -7.60 11.47
N ILE A 75 -5.19 -7.03 10.74
CA ILE A 75 -4.91 -6.17 9.58
C ILE A 75 -5.45 -4.76 9.81
N ILE A 76 -4.59 -3.77 9.59
CA ILE A 76 -4.91 -2.34 9.55
C ILE A 76 -5.06 -1.94 8.09
N PHE A 77 -6.29 -1.66 7.64
CA PHE A 77 -6.54 -1.01 6.36
C PHE A 77 -6.51 0.50 6.60
N LEU A 78 -5.43 1.16 6.17
CA LEU A 78 -5.21 2.59 6.43
C LEU A 78 -5.48 3.42 5.19
N GLU A 79 -6.43 4.34 5.23
CA GLU A 79 -6.63 5.30 4.15
C GLU A 79 -5.58 6.41 4.24
N SER A 80 -4.66 6.44 3.29
CA SER A 80 -3.54 7.38 3.27
C SER A 80 -3.19 7.74 1.83
N PRO A 81 -2.78 8.99 1.53
CA PRO A 81 -2.59 10.12 2.46
C PRO A 81 -3.91 10.80 2.91
N ALA A 82 -3.80 11.98 3.54
CA ALA A 82 -4.98 12.80 3.86
C ALA A 82 -5.78 13.09 2.59
N TRP A 83 -7.10 13.20 2.74
CA TRP A 83 -8.10 13.35 1.66
C TRP A 83 -8.41 12.08 0.87
N VAL A 84 -7.76 10.95 1.18
CA VAL A 84 -8.15 9.64 0.66
C VAL A 84 -9.32 9.11 1.47
N GLY A 85 -10.45 8.84 0.80
CA GLY A 85 -11.65 8.27 1.43
C GLY A 85 -12.15 9.12 2.58
N PHE A 86 -12.12 8.58 3.80
CA PHE A 86 -12.53 9.26 5.03
C PHE A 86 -11.39 9.97 5.75
N SER A 87 -10.13 9.80 5.32
CA SER A 87 -8.99 10.54 5.87
C SER A 87 -9.03 12.01 5.50
N TYR A 88 -8.59 12.88 6.40
CA TYR A 88 -8.60 14.33 6.18
C TYR A 88 -7.47 15.03 6.91
N LYS A 89 -7.31 16.32 6.63
CA LYS A 89 -6.36 17.21 7.31
C LYS A 89 -7.12 18.47 7.74
N ASN A 90 -6.84 19.03 8.92
CA ASN A 90 -7.49 20.26 9.39
C ASN A 90 -6.96 21.54 8.70
N ILE A 91 -6.64 21.47 7.41
CA ILE A 91 -6.20 22.59 6.56
C ILE A 91 -6.90 22.49 5.19
N PRO A 92 -6.90 23.51 4.33
CA PRO A 92 -7.56 23.44 3.03
C PRO A 92 -7.00 22.32 2.13
N LYS A 93 -7.86 21.72 1.30
CA LYS A 93 -7.53 20.62 0.35
C LYS A 93 -6.50 21.01 -0.73
N ASN A 94 -6.21 22.30 -0.91
CA ASN A 94 -5.31 22.81 -1.94
C ASN A 94 -3.81 22.61 -1.63
N VAL A 95 -3.48 21.90 -0.55
CA VAL A 95 -2.10 21.59 -0.18
C VAL A 95 -1.68 20.31 -0.89
N THR A 96 -0.65 20.41 -1.73
CA THR A 96 0.00 19.27 -2.36
C THR A 96 0.76 18.45 -1.32
N THR A 97 0.88 17.14 -1.53
CA THR A 97 1.72 16.27 -0.69
C THR A 97 2.65 15.44 -1.58
N GLY A 98 3.73 14.91 -0.98
CA GLY A 98 4.73 14.10 -1.66
C GLY A 98 5.16 12.91 -0.81
N ASP A 99 5.93 11.98 -1.41
CA ASP A 99 6.22 10.69 -0.81
C ASP A 99 6.85 10.78 0.60
N ASP A 100 7.80 11.70 0.80
CA ASP A 100 8.44 11.92 2.11
C ASP A 100 7.43 12.31 3.19
N GLU A 101 6.50 13.22 2.88
CA GLU A 101 5.47 13.66 3.82
C GLU A 101 4.49 12.53 4.16
N VAL A 102 4.08 11.77 3.14
CA VAL A 102 3.17 10.63 3.31
C VAL A 102 3.82 9.55 4.18
N VAL A 103 5.10 9.27 3.98
CA VAL A 103 5.85 8.29 4.77
C VAL A 103 6.00 8.74 6.22
N LEU A 104 6.32 10.00 6.46
CA LEU A 104 6.37 10.55 7.82
C LEU A 104 5.02 10.46 8.52
N ALA A 105 3.94 10.75 7.81
CA ALA A 105 2.59 10.68 8.37
C ALA A 105 2.15 9.23 8.64
N ASN A 106 2.43 8.30 7.73
CA ASN A 106 2.16 6.87 7.93
C ASN A 106 2.97 6.30 9.11
N TYR A 107 4.23 6.71 9.26
CA TYR A 107 5.06 6.34 10.39
C TYR A 107 4.47 6.85 11.72
N ALA A 108 4.02 8.11 11.76
CA ALA A 108 3.33 8.66 12.93
C ALA A 108 2.03 7.92 13.25
N ALA A 109 1.20 7.64 12.23
CA ALA A 109 -0.04 6.91 12.38
C ALA A 109 0.17 5.49 12.93
N LEU A 110 1.18 4.74 12.46
CA LEU A 110 1.52 3.43 13.00
C LEU A 110 1.95 3.48 14.48
N LYS A 111 2.73 4.50 14.88
CA LYS A 111 3.06 4.71 16.29
C LYS A 111 1.82 5.02 17.12
N ASP A 112 0.92 5.85 16.60
CA ASP A 112 -0.35 6.18 17.26
C ASP A 112 -1.26 4.94 17.40
N PHE A 113 -1.27 4.07 16.38
CA PHE A 113 -1.97 2.79 16.45
C PHE A 113 -1.47 1.95 17.63
N LEU A 114 -0.15 1.79 17.81
CA LEU A 114 0.41 1.05 18.93
C LEU A 114 0.23 1.73 20.30
N LYS A 115 -0.04 3.04 20.34
CA LYS A 115 -0.47 3.71 21.58
C LYS A 115 -1.91 3.30 21.95
N LYS A 116 -2.81 3.22 20.96
CA LYS A 116 -4.22 2.83 21.13
C LYS A 116 -4.38 1.33 21.37
N TYR A 117 -3.53 0.52 20.76
CA TYR A 117 -3.56 -0.95 20.84
C TYR A 117 -2.22 -1.50 21.37
N PRO A 118 -1.88 -1.23 22.65
CA PRO A 118 -0.56 -1.56 23.20
C PRO A 118 -0.27 -3.06 23.23
N SER A 119 -1.29 -3.92 23.21
CA SER A 119 -1.13 -5.38 23.14
C SER A 119 -0.44 -5.84 21.85
N PHE A 120 -0.50 -5.04 20.77
CA PHE A 120 0.08 -5.40 19.48
C PHE A 120 1.56 -5.03 19.32
N LYS A 121 2.18 -4.37 20.31
CA LYS A 121 3.59 -3.95 20.24
C LYS A 121 4.57 -5.11 20.07
N ALA A 122 4.25 -6.26 20.63
CA ALA A 122 5.10 -7.45 20.54
C ALA A 122 4.87 -8.24 19.24
N ASN A 123 3.73 -8.07 18.58
CA ASN A 123 3.37 -8.84 17.40
C ASN A 123 4.35 -8.55 16.25
N PRO A 124 4.72 -9.56 15.45
CA PRO A 124 5.46 -9.36 14.22
C PRO A 124 4.71 -8.38 13.31
N LEU A 125 5.34 -7.27 12.92
CA LEU A 125 4.76 -6.29 12.00
C LEU A 125 5.21 -6.58 10.56
N PHE A 126 4.24 -6.66 9.65
CA PHE A 126 4.49 -6.69 8.21
C PHE A 126 3.85 -5.48 7.53
N LEU A 127 4.59 -4.87 6.60
CA LEU A 127 4.09 -3.78 5.77
C LEU A 127 3.69 -4.35 4.42
N THR A 128 2.43 -4.20 4.04
CA THR A 128 1.90 -4.81 2.82
C THR A 128 1.06 -3.85 2.01
N GLY A 129 0.97 -4.07 0.71
CA GLY A 129 0.17 -3.24 -0.17
C GLY A 129 0.47 -3.45 -1.63
N GLU A 130 -0.11 -2.60 -2.47
CA GLU A 130 -0.10 -2.79 -3.91
C GLU A 130 0.13 -1.50 -4.73
N SER A 131 0.56 -1.68 -5.98
CA SER A 131 0.75 -0.58 -6.94
C SER A 131 1.71 0.49 -6.39
N TYR A 132 1.34 1.76 -6.38
CA TYR A 132 2.17 2.86 -5.85
C TYR A 132 2.49 2.74 -4.35
N ALA A 133 1.78 1.87 -3.60
CA ALA A 133 2.16 1.57 -2.23
C ALA A 133 3.58 0.96 -2.14
N SER A 134 4.14 0.44 -3.23
CA SER A 134 5.56 0.08 -3.31
C SER A 134 6.49 1.19 -2.80
N THR A 135 6.26 2.42 -3.24
CA THR A 135 7.03 3.61 -2.83
C THR A 135 6.81 3.87 -1.34
N TYR A 136 5.54 3.94 -0.91
CA TYR A 136 5.19 4.21 0.48
C TYR A 136 5.78 3.18 1.45
N LEU A 137 5.63 1.89 1.15
CA LEU A 137 6.03 0.80 2.03
C LEU A 137 7.55 0.65 2.09
N SER A 138 8.25 0.84 0.96
CA SER A 138 9.71 0.75 0.92
C SER A 138 10.36 1.88 1.73
N MET A 139 9.88 3.11 1.54
CA MET A 139 10.36 4.27 2.29
C MET A 139 9.98 4.18 3.78
N LEU A 140 8.76 3.71 4.09
CA LEU A 140 8.32 3.49 5.47
C LEU A 140 9.13 2.39 6.17
N ALA A 141 9.44 1.30 5.49
CA ALA A 141 10.30 0.25 6.02
C ALA A 141 11.70 0.79 6.34
N SER A 142 12.31 1.56 5.43
CA SER A 142 13.60 2.23 5.68
C SER A 142 13.51 3.12 6.92
N LYS A 143 12.46 3.96 7.00
CA LYS A 143 12.25 4.85 8.15
C LYS A 143 12.14 4.08 9.47
N ILE A 144 11.43 2.96 9.49
CA ILE A 144 11.32 2.12 10.70
C ILE A 144 12.66 1.50 11.07
N VAL A 145 13.41 0.97 10.09
CA VAL A 145 14.72 0.36 10.32
C VAL A 145 15.73 1.37 10.87
N ASP A 146 15.78 2.58 10.30
CA ASP A 146 16.65 3.67 10.76
C ASP A 146 16.35 4.10 12.20
N ASN A 147 15.12 3.87 12.66
CA ASN A 147 14.63 4.27 13.99
C ASN A 147 14.35 3.05 14.89
N MET A 148 14.86 1.85 14.55
CA MET A 148 14.48 0.60 15.23
C MET A 148 14.81 0.58 16.73
N LYS A 149 15.82 1.35 17.16
CA LYS A 149 16.18 1.49 18.59
C LYS A 149 15.20 2.36 19.39
N GLU A 150 14.47 3.24 18.71
CA GLU A 150 13.59 4.23 19.33
C GLU A 150 12.10 3.87 19.17
N THR A 151 11.79 3.00 18.21
CA THR A 151 10.42 2.61 17.87
C THR A 151 10.06 1.23 18.41
N LEU A 152 8.80 1.07 18.84
CA LEU A 152 8.24 -0.21 19.27
C LEU A 152 7.64 -1.03 18.10
N LEU A 153 7.92 -0.62 16.86
CA LEU A 153 7.46 -1.31 15.65
C LEU A 153 8.35 -2.52 15.39
N ASN A 154 7.87 -3.72 15.73
CA ASN A 154 8.57 -4.99 15.53
C ASN A 154 8.53 -5.46 14.05
N LEU A 155 9.10 -4.67 13.14
CA LEU A 155 9.10 -4.93 11.71
C LEU A 155 9.83 -6.22 11.35
N LYS A 156 9.16 -7.15 10.66
CA LYS A 156 9.71 -8.42 10.18
C LYS A 156 9.77 -8.57 8.66
N GLY A 157 8.99 -7.80 7.92
CA GLY A 157 9.04 -7.88 6.46
C GLY A 157 8.12 -6.91 5.74
N VAL A 158 8.29 -6.88 4.42
CA VAL A 158 7.50 -6.09 3.49
C VAL A 158 7.03 -7.00 2.35
N ALA A 159 5.76 -6.91 1.95
CA ALA A 159 5.24 -7.63 0.78
C ALA A 159 4.49 -6.66 -0.14
N ILE A 160 4.87 -6.61 -1.42
CA ILE A 160 4.35 -5.65 -2.38
C ILE A 160 3.75 -6.40 -3.57
N GLY A 161 2.44 -6.23 -3.80
CA GLY A 161 1.74 -6.76 -4.96
C GLY A 161 1.79 -5.79 -6.14
N ASN A 162 2.25 -6.25 -7.31
CA ASN A 162 2.23 -5.46 -8.56
C ASN A 162 2.76 -4.02 -8.41
N GLY A 163 3.85 -3.85 -7.65
CA GLY A 163 4.36 -2.55 -7.24
C GLY A 163 5.10 -1.77 -8.33
N VAL A 164 5.05 -0.44 -8.25
CA VAL A 164 5.90 0.46 -9.05
C VAL A 164 7.26 0.60 -8.34
N MET A 165 8.21 -0.28 -8.66
CA MET A 165 9.54 -0.29 -8.01
C MET A 165 10.56 0.63 -8.70
N SER A 166 10.45 0.76 -10.02
CA SER A 166 11.27 1.64 -10.85
C SER A 166 10.46 2.00 -12.09
N TYR A 167 10.28 3.29 -12.32
CA TYR A 167 9.57 3.78 -13.51
C TYR A 167 10.26 3.37 -14.81
N ILE A 168 11.60 3.39 -14.81
CA ILE A 168 12.39 3.01 -15.99
C ILE A 168 12.16 1.54 -16.33
N ILE A 169 12.29 0.64 -15.33
CA ILE A 169 12.08 -0.80 -15.55
C ILE A 169 10.64 -1.08 -15.93
N LEU A 170 9.68 -0.44 -15.27
CA LEU A 170 8.25 -0.60 -15.56
C LEU A 170 7.94 -0.21 -17.01
N GLN A 171 8.41 0.95 -17.48
CA GLN A 171 8.15 1.40 -18.84
C GLN A 171 8.79 0.48 -19.87
N ASN A 172 10.05 0.06 -19.65
CA ASN A 172 10.75 -0.84 -20.57
C ASN A 172 10.00 -2.17 -20.71
N THR A 173 9.62 -2.77 -19.58
CA THR A 173 8.96 -4.09 -19.57
C THR A 173 7.50 -4.03 -20.01
N LEU A 174 6.81 -2.90 -19.84
CA LEU A 174 5.41 -2.76 -20.25
C LEU A 174 5.26 -2.84 -21.78
N LEU A 175 6.23 -2.32 -22.54
CA LEU A 175 6.19 -2.42 -23.99
C LEU A 175 6.34 -3.87 -24.45
N ASP A 176 7.32 -4.59 -23.90
CA ASP A 176 7.52 -6.02 -24.16
C ASP A 176 6.28 -6.83 -23.78
N TYR A 177 5.71 -6.54 -22.59
CA TYR A 177 4.49 -7.18 -22.11
C TYR A 177 3.33 -6.95 -23.09
N ASN A 178 3.10 -5.72 -23.52
CA ASN A 178 2.00 -5.39 -24.42
C ASN A 178 2.13 -6.09 -25.77
N TYR A 179 3.33 -6.13 -26.35
CA TYR A 179 3.55 -6.83 -27.62
C TYR A 179 3.42 -8.35 -27.45
N GLY A 180 4.05 -8.92 -26.43
CA GLY A 180 4.01 -10.37 -26.15
C GLY A 180 2.62 -10.91 -25.82
N HIS A 181 1.69 -10.04 -25.40
CA HIS A 181 0.29 -10.39 -25.14
C HIS A 181 -0.68 -9.93 -26.25
N GLY A 182 -0.16 -9.43 -27.38
CA GLY A 182 -0.98 -9.02 -28.52
C GLY A 182 -1.85 -7.78 -28.26
N LEU A 183 -1.50 -6.95 -27.28
CA LEU A 183 -2.19 -5.68 -26.97
C LEU A 183 -1.77 -4.54 -27.92
N ILE A 184 -0.61 -4.68 -28.57
CA ILE A 184 -0.14 -3.79 -29.63
C ILE A 184 0.30 -4.62 -30.85
N ASP A 185 0.12 -4.05 -32.04
CA ASP A 185 0.51 -4.70 -33.27
C ASP A 185 2.02 -4.59 -33.56
N GLU A 186 2.49 -5.37 -34.52
CA GLU A 186 3.90 -5.41 -34.93
C GLU A 186 4.38 -4.06 -35.51
N GLN A 187 3.51 -3.30 -36.18
CA GLN A 187 3.87 -2.00 -36.74
C GLN A 187 4.21 -1.01 -35.63
N LEU A 188 3.36 -0.93 -34.60
CA LEU A 188 3.56 -0.08 -33.43
C LEU A 188 4.79 -0.51 -32.63
N TRP A 189 4.96 -1.83 -32.42
CA TRP A 189 6.14 -2.39 -31.77
C TRP A 189 7.44 -2.02 -32.50
N ASN A 190 7.49 -2.18 -33.82
CA ASN A 190 8.65 -1.81 -34.63
C ASN A 190 8.93 -0.30 -34.57
N LYS A 191 7.88 0.54 -34.57
CA LYS A 191 8.01 2.00 -34.41
C LYS A 191 8.62 2.37 -33.05
N PHE A 192 8.20 1.73 -31.96
CA PHE A 192 8.79 1.96 -30.64
C PHE A 192 10.26 1.54 -30.58
N LYS A 193 10.60 0.36 -31.11
CA LYS A 193 11.99 -0.10 -31.16
C LYS A 193 12.93 0.88 -31.88
N VAL A 194 12.47 1.45 -33.00
CA VAL A 194 13.31 2.38 -33.79
C VAL A 194 13.47 3.74 -33.11
N ASN A 195 12.39 4.28 -32.53
CA ASN A 195 12.38 5.67 -32.06
C ASN A 195 12.73 5.84 -30.59
N CYS A 196 12.48 4.82 -29.77
CA CYS A 196 12.58 4.93 -28.32
C CYS A 196 13.70 4.06 -27.73
N CYS A 197 14.30 3.14 -28.48
CA CYS A 197 15.40 2.33 -27.98
C CYS A 197 16.76 2.88 -28.43
N LYS A 198 17.68 3.10 -27.49
CA LYS A 198 19.12 3.06 -27.80
C LYS A 198 19.66 1.73 -27.29
N CYS A 199 20.31 0.96 -28.14
CA CYS A 199 20.99 -0.26 -27.72
C CYS A 199 22.10 0.10 -26.72
N VAL A 200 21.95 -0.28 -25.45
CA VAL A 200 23.01 -0.26 -24.44
C VAL A 200 23.20 -1.69 -23.94
N GLY A 201 24.05 -2.46 -24.62
CA GLY A 201 24.27 -3.89 -24.32
C GLY A 201 23.11 -4.80 -24.75
N ASN A 202 22.91 -5.91 -24.02
CA ASN A 202 21.88 -6.94 -24.29
C ASN A 202 20.50 -6.63 -23.66
N TYR A 203 20.27 -5.40 -23.19
CA TYR A 203 19.02 -5.02 -22.52
C TYR A 203 18.29 -3.90 -23.27
N PHE A 204 16.97 -4.03 -23.38
CA PHE A 204 16.10 -2.99 -23.92
C PHE A 204 15.97 -1.86 -22.89
N ASN A 205 16.51 -0.69 -23.23
CA ASN A 205 16.31 0.54 -22.48
C ASN A 205 15.54 1.53 -23.36
N LEU A 206 14.35 1.93 -22.92
CA LEU A 206 13.71 3.13 -23.45
C LEU A 206 14.57 4.32 -23.05
N VAL A 207 14.89 5.14 -24.05
CA VAL A 207 15.47 6.46 -23.84
C VAL A 207 14.30 7.41 -23.75
N ILE A 208 14.07 7.90 -22.54
CA ILE A 208 13.07 8.94 -22.26
C ILE A 208 13.83 10.20 -21.89
#